data_AF-A0A4Q3IJQ9-F1
#
_entry.id   AF-A0A4Q3IJQ9-F1
#
_cell.length_a   1.000
_cell.length_b   1.000
_cell.length_c   1.000
_cell.angle_alpha   90.00
_cell.angle_beta   90.00
_cell.angle_gamma   90.00
#
_symmetry.space_group_name_H-M   'P 1'
#
loop_
_entity.id
_entity.type
_entity.pdbx_description
1 polymer ?
#
loop_
_entity_poly.entity_id
_entity_poly.type
_entity_poly.pdbx_seq_one_letter_code
_entity_poly.pdbx_strand_id
1 'polypeptide(L)'
;EIATAAPGSADHLAATALGYVRFALAHPGEFNLMFRRERLAADPRLIAAGAESFGLAAAAVGAFLRRPEPMAEPRTARRVAALWSLAHGVAGLMLAGQFGPPERAVAHAEAMLPDMVREMFGMPALDRPEDLATIAAVAAAAGDTA
;
A
#
# COMPACT_ATOMS: atom_id res chain seq x y z
N GLU A 1 8.45 4.11 9.82
CA GLU A 1 9.19 5.13 9.05
C GLU A 1 9.04 4.86 7.56
N ILE A 2 8.57 5.84 6.80
CA ILE A 2 8.68 5.85 5.33
C ILE A 2 10.15 6.17 5.05
N ALA A 3 10.87 5.24 4.41
CA ALA A 3 12.29 5.39 4.13
C ALA A 3 12.59 6.68 3.32
N THR A 4 13.85 7.12 3.41
CA THR A 4 14.51 8.35 2.92
C THR A 4 14.46 8.62 1.41
N ALA A 5 13.48 8.10 0.68
CA ALA A 5 13.34 8.31 -0.76
C ALA A 5 12.99 9.77 -1.07
N ALA A 6 13.63 10.33 -2.10
CA ALA A 6 13.40 11.70 -2.52
C ALA A 6 11.91 11.91 -2.88
N PRO A 7 11.23 12.93 -2.31
CA PRO A 7 9.84 13.22 -2.63
C PRO A 7 9.63 13.36 -4.15
N GLY A 8 8.56 12.76 -4.64
CA GLY A 8 8.21 12.75 -6.07
C GLY A 8 8.99 11.75 -6.94
N SER A 9 9.80 10.87 -6.33
CA SER A 9 10.35 9.70 -7.03
C SER A 9 9.39 8.51 -7.02
N ALA A 10 9.62 7.54 -7.90
CA ALA A 10 8.93 6.26 -7.88
C ALA A 10 9.20 5.50 -6.56
N ASP A 11 10.40 5.64 -6.01
CA ASP A 11 10.78 5.03 -4.74
C ASP A 11 10.02 5.64 -3.57
N HIS A 12 9.68 6.94 -3.63
CA HIS A 12 8.82 7.58 -2.63
C HIS A 12 7.38 7.07 -2.69
N LEU A 13 6.83 6.81 -3.89
CA LEU A 13 5.52 6.16 -4.04
C LEU A 13 5.53 4.75 -3.44
N ALA A 14 6.53 3.95 -3.79
CA ALA A 14 6.71 2.60 -3.28
C ALA A 14 6.86 2.59 -1.75
N ALA A 15 7.69 3.48 -1.20
CA ALA A 15 7.90 3.60 0.24
C ALA A 15 6.62 4.05 0.98
N THR A 16 5.79 4.89 0.36
CA THR A 16 4.49 5.30 0.92
C THR A 16 3.54 4.11 1.01
N ALA A 17 3.41 3.33 -0.07
CA ALA A 17 2.57 2.13 -0.08
C ALA A 17 3.09 1.07 0.90
N LEU A 18 4.41 0.85 0.95
CA LEU A 18 5.03 -0.12 1.86
C LEU A 18 4.88 0.30 3.32
N GLY A 19 4.97 1.59 3.63
CA GLY A 19 4.70 2.11 4.96
C GLY A 19 3.28 1.79 5.44
N TYR A 20 2.29 1.92 4.54
CA TYR A 20 0.91 1.55 4.81
C TYR A 20 0.75 0.04 5.08
N VAL A 21 1.36 -0.82 4.27
CA VAL A 21 1.33 -2.29 4.48
C VAL A 21 2.02 -2.69 5.78
N ARG A 22 3.20 -2.12 6.08
CA ARG A 22 3.91 -2.38 7.34
C ARG A 22 3.08 -1.97 8.56
N PHE A 23 2.39 -0.82 8.49
CA PHE A 23 1.46 -0.40 9.53
C PHE A 23 0.33 -1.43 9.71
N ALA A 24 -0.30 -1.88 8.62
CA ALA A 24 -1.38 -2.87 8.68
C ALA A 24 -0.94 -4.19 9.31
N LEU A 25 0.26 -4.66 8.99
CA LEU A 25 0.83 -5.91 9.53
C LEU A 25 1.24 -5.77 11.01
N ALA A 26 1.74 -4.60 11.43
CA ALA A 26 2.09 -4.34 12.82
C ALA A 26 0.86 -4.09 13.72
N HIS A 27 -0.22 -3.55 13.13
CA HIS A 27 -1.42 -3.09 13.83
C HIS A 27 -2.70 -3.64 13.17
N PRO A 28 -2.90 -4.97 13.15
CA PRO A 28 -4.01 -5.59 12.42
C PRO A 28 -5.38 -5.23 13.01
N GLY A 29 -5.47 -4.99 14.33
CA GLY A 29 -6.70 -4.56 14.97
C GLY A 29 -7.13 -3.17 14.49
N GLU A 30 -6.20 -2.22 14.52
CA GLU A 30 -6.40 -0.84 14.08
C GLU A 30 -6.72 -0.77 12.59
N PHE A 31 -5.98 -1.50 11.76
CA PHE A 31 -6.24 -1.60 10.33
C PHE A 31 -7.66 -2.09 10.02
N ASN A 32 -8.09 -3.16 10.70
CA ASN A 32 -9.44 -3.69 10.54
C ASN A 32 -10.52 -2.70 11.00
N LEU A 33 -10.25 -1.88 12.02
CA LEU A 33 -11.18 -0.86 12.48
C LEU A 33 -11.36 0.29 11.49
N MET A 34 -10.32 0.71 10.75
CA MET A 34 -10.36 1.86 9.84
C MET A 34 -11.49 1.77 8.78
N PHE A 35 -11.90 0.56 8.40
CA PHE A 35 -12.92 0.30 7.38
C PHE A 35 -14.25 -0.22 7.93
N ARG A 36 -14.42 -0.29 9.26
CA ARG A 36 -15.67 -0.72 9.94
C ARG A 36 -16.48 0.48 10.42
N ARG A 37 -16.74 1.41 9.50
CA ARG A 37 -17.44 2.67 9.78
C ARG A 37 -18.84 2.47 10.36
N GLU A 38 -19.47 1.34 10.06
CA GLU A 38 -20.78 0.94 10.58
C GLU A 38 -20.76 0.52 12.06
N ARG A 39 -19.58 0.28 12.64
CA ARG A 39 -19.39 -0.12 14.05
C ARG A 39 -18.72 0.93 14.91
N LEU A 40 -18.17 1.98 14.29
CA LEU A 40 -17.54 3.07 15.00
C LEU A 40 -18.55 4.20 15.21
N ALA A 41 -18.70 4.66 16.45
CA ALA A 41 -19.27 5.98 16.67
C ALA A 41 -18.42 7.01 15.91
N ALA A 42 -19.05 8.05 15.36
CA ALA A 42 -18.36 9.10 14.62
C ALA A 42 -17.45 9.91 15.56
N ASP A 43 -16.26 9.37 15.87
CA ASP A 43 -15.22 10.05 16.63
C ASP A 43 -14.43 10.96 15.66
N PRO A 44 -14.45 12.29 15.87
CA PRO A 44 -13.73 13.24 15.03
C PRO A 44 -12.23 12.94 14.91
N ARG A 45 -11.62 12.34 15.93
CA ARG A 45 -10.19 11.98 15.92
C ARG A 45 -9.92 10.84 14.94
N LEU A 46 -10.80 9.83 14.88
CA LEU A 46 -10.67 8.72 13.95
C LEU A 46 -10.90 9.19 12.50
N ILE A 47 -11.84 10.12 12.30
CA ILE A 47 -12.08 10.74 10.98
C ILE A 47 -10.84 11.52 10.54
N ALA A 48 -10.28 12.35 11.42
CA ALA A 48 -9.06 13.12 11.13
C ALA A 48 -7.87 12.22 10.80
N ALA A 49 -7.62 11.19 11.63
CA ALA A 49 -6.54 10.24 11.39
C ALA A 49 -6.70 9.47 10.06
N GLY A 50 -7.94 9.11 9.70
CA GLY A 50 -8.25 8.49 8.41
C GLY A 50 -7.97 9.43 7.23
N ALA A 51 -8.33 10.72 7.36
CA ALA A 51 -8.04 11.73 6.35
C ALA A 51 -6.54 12.00 6.22
N GLU A 52 -5.79 12.06 7.32
CA GLU A 52 -4.34 12.22 7.33
C GLU A 52 -3.64 11.03 6.64
N SER A 53 -4.08 9.80 6.94
CA SER A 53 -3.55 8.59 6.34
C SER A 53 -3.76 8.57 4.83
N PHE A 54 -4.96 8.91 4.36
CA PHE A 54 -5.24 9.08 2.93
C PHE A 54 -4.43 10.23 2.32
N GLY A 55 -4.23 11.32 3.07
CA GLY A 55 -3.45 12.49 2.68
C GLY A 55 -2.00 12.15 2.33
N LEU A 56 -1.39 11.15 2.96
CA LEU A 56 -0.04 10.68 2.63
C LEU A 56 0.02 10.11 1.20
N ALA A 57 -0.94 9.27 0.82
CA ALA A 57 -1.03 8.74 -0.54
C ALA A 57 -1.29 9.86 -1.56
N ALA A 58 -2.18 10.80 -1.23
CA ALA A 58 -2.46 11.96 -2.07
C ALA A 58 -1.19 12.81 -2.29
N ALA A 59 -0.46 13.12 -1.22
CA ALA A 59 0.78 13.90 -1.27
C ALA A 59 1.88 13.21 -2.09
N ALA A 60 2.06 11.89 -1.92
CA ALA A 60 3.06 11.13 -2.68
C ALA A 60 2.78 11.15 -4.20
N VAL A 61 1.52 10.94 -4.59
CA VAL A 61 1.09 11.02 -6.00
C VAL A 61 1.18 12.45 -6.53
N GLY A 62 0.78 13.45 -5.75
CA GLY A 62 0.89 14.85 -6.11
C GLY A 62 2.34 15.27 -6.36
N ALA A 63 3.26 14.85 -5.49
CA ALA A 63 4.69 15.10 -5.66
C ALA A 63 5.23 14.43 -6.94
N PHE A 64 4.87 13.17 -7.20
CA PHE A 64 5.33 12.42 -8.38
C PHE A 64 4.83 13.04 -9.69
N LEU A 65 3.56 13.43 -9.74
CA LEU A 65 2.93 13.99 -10.94
C LEU A 65 3.10 15.51 -11.07
N ARG A 66 3.79 16.16 -10.11
CA ARG A 66 3.89 17.62 -9.99
C ARG A 66 2.50 18.27 -10.03
N ARG A 67 1.62 17.83 -9.14
CA ARG A 67 0.26 18.32 -8.92
C ARG A 67 0.08 18.70 -7.45
N PRO A 68 0.04 20.00 -7.11
CA PRO A 68 -0.10 20.44 -5.73
C PRO A 68 -1.48 20.10 -5.14
N GLU A 69 -2.52 20.03 -5.99
CA GLU A 69 -3.88 19.65 -5.62
C GLU A 69 -4.30 18.35 -6.33
N PRO A 70 -3.75 17.19 -5.91
CA PRO A 70 -3.94 15.93 -6.63
C PRO A 70 -5.40 15.44 -6.65
N MET A 71 -6.22 15.92 -5.70
CA MET A 71 -7.64 15.57 -5.62
C MET A 71 -8.57 16.51 -6.41
N ALA A 72 -8.06 17.65 -6.90
CA ALA A 72 -8.86 18.60 -7.70
C ALA A 72 -8.98 18.18 -9.18
N GLU A 73 -8.09 17.31 -9.67
CA GLU A 73 -8.09 16.84 -11.05
C GLU A 73 -8.54 15.36 -11.12
N PRO A 74 -9.60 15.01 -11.88
CA PRO A 74 -10.12 13.64 -11.92
C PRO A 74 -9.08 12.58 -12.31
N ARG A 75 -8.14 12.91 -13.20
CA ARG A 75 -7.07 11.99 -13.61
C ARG A 75 -6.12 11.69 -12.45
N THR A 76 -5.73 12.71 -11.71
CA THR A 76 -4.78 12.59 -10.60
C THR A 76 -5.46 11.94 -9.40
N ALA A 77 -6.71 12.29 -9.10
CA ALA A 77 -7.52 11.67 -8.05
C ALA A 77 -7.69 10.15 -8.27
N ARG A 78 -7.90 9.71 -9.52
CA ARG A 78 -7.91 8.27 -9.85
C ARG A 78 -6.59 7.57 -9.57
N ARG A 79 -5.44 8.25 -9.74
CA ARG A 79 -4.13 7.68 -9.40
C ARG A 79 -3.92 7.56 -7.89
N VAL A 80 -4.40 8.54 -7.12
CA VAL A 80 -4.43 8.46 -5.65
C VAL A 80 -5.27 7.26 -5.21
N ALA A 81 -6.48 7.14 -5.74
CA ALA A 81 -7.37 6.01 -5.43
C ALA A 81 -6.75 4.67 -5.83
N ALA A 82 -6.07 4.57 -6.97
CA ALA A 82 -5.40 3.35 -7.41
C ALA A 82 -4.26 2.94 -6.45
N LEU A 83 -3.39 3.88 -6.06
CA LEU A 83 -2.32 3.61 -5.09
C LEU A 83 -2.87 3.16 -3.74
N TRP A 84 -3.91 3.85 -3.26
CA TRP A 84 -4.58 3.50 -2.00
C TRP A 84 -5.20 2.09 -2.06
N SER A 85 -5.93 1.78 -3.13
CA SER A 85 -6.53 0.46 -3.34
C SER A 85 -5.49 -0.66 -3.43
N LEU A 86 -4.37 -0.42 -4.13
CA LEU A 86 -3.28 -1.39 -4.25
C LEU A 86 -2.70 -1.73 -2.87
N ALA A 87 -2.30 -0.71 -2.11
CA ALA A 87 -1.71 -0.90 -0.78
C ALA A 87 -2.71 -1.56 0.19
N HIS A 88 -3.99 -1.16 0.13
CA HIS A 88 -5.05 -1.76 0.93
C HIS A 88 -5.29 -3.23 0.60
N GLY A 89 -5.38 -3.57 -0.69
CA GLY A 89 -5.57 -4.94 -1.16
C GLY A 89 -4.42 -5.85 -0.75
N VAL A 90 -3.18 -5.41 -0.95
CA VAL A 90 -1.98 -6.16 -0.54
C VAL A 90 -1.96 -6.40 0.97
N ALA A 91 -2.20 -5.35 1.77
CA ALA A 91 -2.28 -5.49 3.23
C ALA A 91 -3.37 -6.50 3.66
N GLY A 92 -4.58 -6.38 3.10
CA GLY A 92 -5.70 -7.26 3.42
C GLY A 92 -5.42 -8.72 3.06
N LEU A 93 -4.85 -8.99 1.88
CA LEU A 93 -4.51 -10.34 1.45
C LEU A 93 -3.38 -10.95 2.30
N MET A 94 -2.39 -10.17 2.69
CA MET A 94 -1.33 -10.63 3.61
C MET A 94 -1.87 -10.96 4.99
N LEU A 95 -2.74 -10.11 5.55
CA LEU A 95 -3.41 -10.38 6.82
C LEU A 95 -4.31 -11.63 6.75
N ALA A 96 -4.86 -11.93 5.58
CA ALA A 96 -5.63 -13.14 5.31
C ALA A 96 -4.75 -14.38 5.00
N GLY A 97 -3.41 -14.28 5.09
CA GLY A 97 -2.50 -15.39 4.83
C GLY A 97 -2.38 -15.80 3.36
N GLN A 98 -2.94 -15.01 2.43
CA GLN A 98 -2.96 -15.32 1.00
C GLN A 98 -1.61 -15.10 0.31
N PHE A 99 -0.64 -14.55 1.05
CA PHE A 99 0.74 -14.33 0.63
C PHE A 99 1.71 -15.26 1.37
N GLY A 100 1.22 -16.38 1.88
CA GLY A 100 1.98 -17.27 2.75
C GLY A 100 1.86 -16.89 4.22
N PRO A 101 2.68 -17.51 5.09
CA PRO A 101 2.51 -17.39 6.52
C PRO A 101 2.85 -15.98 7.02
N PRO A 102 2.22 -15.50 8.11
CA PRO A 102 2.36 -14.12 8.59
C PRO A 102 3.81 -13.69 8.83
N GLU A 103 4.69 -14.61 9.24
CA GLU A 103 6.10 -14.30 9.51
C GLU A 103 6.85 -13.84 8.25
N ARG A 104 6.35 -14.16 7.05
CA ARG A 104 6.94 -13.74 5.78
C ARG A 104 6.23 -12.56 5.12
N ALA A 105 5.10 -12.11 5.65
CA ALA A 105 4.26 -11.07 5.02
C ALA A 105 5.04 -9.78 4.72
N VAL A 106 5.87 -9.31 5.67
CA VAL A 106 6.69 -8.10 5.47
C VAL A 106 7.72 -8.30 4.36
N ALA A 107 8.44 -9.43 4.37
CA ALA A 107 9.44 -9.72 3.35
C ALA A 107 8.81 -9.83 1.95
N HIS A 108 7.66 -10.50 1.83
CA HIS A 108 6.93 -10.58 0.56
C HIS A 108 6.41 -9.20 0.09
N ALA A 109 5.98 -8.34 1.02
CA ALA A 109 5.60 -6.96 0.69
C ALA A 109 6.79 -6.14 0.17
N GLU A 110 7.95 -6.29 0.80
CA GLU A 110 9.18 -5.57 0.42
C GLU A 110 9.71 -5.97 -0.95
N ALA A 111 9.55 -7.24 -1.32
CA ALA A 111 9.89 -7.74 -2.65
C ALA A 111 8.90 -7.21 -3.72
N MET A 112 7.61 -7.49 -3.56
CA MET A 112 6.63 -7.30 -4.64
C MET A 112 6.09 -5.87 -4.78
N LEU A 113 5.75 -5.23 -3.65
CA LEU A 113 4.98 -3.99 -3.68
C LEU A 113 5.70 -2.83 -4.39
N PRO A 114 7.03 -2.65 -4.26
CA PRO A 114 7.72 -1.60 -4.99
C PRO A 114 7.53 -1.71 -6.51
N ASP A 115 7.65 -2.90 -7.07
CA ASP A 115 7.54 -3.09 -8.52
C ASP A 115 6.09 -3.00 -9.00
N MET A 116 5.13 -3.53 -8.23
CA MET A 116 3.70 -3.31 -8.48
C MET A 116 3.35 -1.81 -8.54
N VAL A 117 3.92 -0.99 -7.65
CA VAL A 117 3.73 0.47 -7.66
C VAL A 117 4.41 1.09 -8.88
N ARG A 118 5.64 0.71 -9.20
CA ARG A 118 6.38 1.26 -10.34
C ARG A 118 5.65 0.99 -11.65
N GLU A 119 5.23 -0.25 -11.88
CA GLU A 119 4.46 -0.64 -13.06
C GLU A 119 3.13 0.12 -13.16
N MET A 120 2.39 0.25 -12.05
CA MET A 120 1.14 1.03 -12.01
C MET A 120 1.33 2.50 -12.43
N PHE A 121 2.51 3.06 -12.19
CA PHE A 121 2.88 4.43 -12.60
C PHE A 121 3.67 4.50 -13.91
N GLY A 122 3.81 3.38 -14.63
CA GLY A 122 4.53 3.32 -15.91
C GLY A 122 6.04 3.48 -15.79
N MET A 123 6.59 3.21 -14.61
CA MET A 123 8.03 3.16 -14.35
C MET A 123 8.53 1.72 -14.51
N PRO A 124 9.76 1.52 -15.01
CA PRO A 124 10.33 0.18 -15.11
C PRO A 124 10.47 -0.44 -13.71
N ALA A 125 10.17 -1.73 -13.60
CA ALA A 125 10.41 -2.54 -12.41
C ALA A 125 11.90 -2.53 -12.02
N LEU A 126 12.18 -2.86 -10.76
CA LEU A 126 13.53 -3.08 -10.28
C LEU A 126 14.01 -4.50 -10.64
N ASP A 127 13.07 -5.42 -10.88
CA ASP A 127 13.29 -6.80 -11.34
C ASP A 127 14.29 -7.52 -10.44
N ARG A 128 14.01 -7.55 -9.14
CA ARG A 128 14.95 -8.14 -8.20
C ARG A 128 14.90 -9.67 -8.28
N PRO A 129 16.04 -10.37 -8.18
CA PRO A 129 16.07 -11.84 -8.29
C PRO A 129 15.14 -12.57 -7.31
N GLU A 130 14.91 -11.99 -6.13
CA GLU A 130 14.03 -12.50 -5.09
C GLU A 130 12.52 -12.47 -5.44
N ASP A 131 12.12 -11.72 -6.47
CA ASP A 131 10.71 -11.51 -6.81
C ASP A 131 10.07 -12.79 -7.34
N LEU A 132 10.77 -13.56 -8.19
CA LEU A 132 10.26 -14.82 -8.72
C LEU A 132 10.03 -15.88 -7.64
N ALA A 133 10.97 -15.99 -6.69
CA ALA A 133 10.85 -16.92 -5.58
C ALA A 133 9.68 -16.52 -4.67
N THR A 134 9.50 -15.23 -4.45
CA THR A 134 8.38 -14.68 -3.69
C THR A 134 7.04 -14.95 -4.38
N ILE A 135 6.92 -14.67 -5.68
CA ILE A 135 5.70 -14.92 -6.46
C ILE A 135 5.31 -16.39 -6.44
N ALA A 136 6.28 -17.30 -6.61
CA ALA A 136 6.03 -18.74 -6.55
C ALA A 136 5.53 -19.17 -5.16
N ALA A 137 6.10 -18.63 -4.08
CA ALA A 137 5.66 -18.91 -2.72
C ALA A 137 4.23 -18.40 -2.44
N VAL A 138 3.90 -17.20 -2.93
CA VAL A 138 2.54 -16.62 -2.83
C VAL A 138 1.53 -17.49 -3.61
N ALA A 139 1.86 -17.89 -4.84
CA ALA A 139 0.99 -18.72 -5.67
C ALA A 139 0.72 -20.09 -5.02
N ALA A 140 1.72 -20.71 -4.41
CA ALA A 140 1.56 -21.96 -3.67
C ALA A 140 0.65 -21.77 -2.44
N ALA A 141 0.88 -20.72 -1.64
CA ALA A 141 0.07 -20.44 -0.46
C ALA A 141 -1.40 -20.14 -0.77
N ALA A 142 -1.68 -19.44 -1.86
CA ALA A 142 -3.06 -19.18 -2.31
C ALA A 142 -3.78 -20.50 -2.70
N GLY A 143 -3.06 -21.47 -3.29
CA GLY A 143 -3.59 -22.77 -3.68
C GLY A 143 -3.93 -23.71 -2.52
N ASP A 144 -3.19 -23.63 -1.41
CA ASP A 144 -3.40 -24.47 -0.22
C ASP A 144 -4.60 -24.04 0.66
N THR A 145 -5.19 -22.87 0.38
CA THR A 145 -6.35 -22.34 1.14
C THR A 145 -7.72 -22.67 0.53
N ALA A 146 -7.76 -23.50 -0.52
CA ALA A 146 -8.97 -23.98 -1.20
C ALA A 146 -9.29 -25.46 -0.86
#